data_AF-A0A7S1DT84-F1
#
_entry.id   AF-A0A7S1DT84-F1
#
_cell.length_a   1.000
_cell.length_b   1.000
_cell.length_c   1.000
_cell.angle_alpha   90.00
_cell.angle_beta   90.00
_cell.angle_gamma   90.00
#
_symmetry.space_group_name_H-M   'P 1'
#
loop_
_entity.id
_entity.type
_entity.pdbx_description
1 polymer ?
#
loop_
_entity_poly.entity_id
_entity_poly.type
_entity_poly.pdbx_seq_one_letter_code
_entity_poly.pdbx_strand_id
1 'polypeptide(L)'
;GFVVEARKDKALGPVASVIVTLGELKVGDHIVVGGEWGRVRVLRDCNRQPADAIGPSCVCEVTGFRGQPTAGEELYVVESERAAVEHAERLAARKAKAATLSAKQQGHQDKHAGAGEGDMEGAGEVKELPIIVKTDVAGSLEALVGSLVALPSHEVKLKIVHAEIGPVTQHDVDVAEAAGARILTFNLHEPTAAVAKSARQRKVDIISSKVIYTLLEHVEESLVNLLPLDVTLSTVGEAEVLQVFEIKGKAGV
;
A
#
# COMPACT_ATOMS: atom_id res chain seq x y z
N GLY A 1 19.69 2.61 -19.28
CA GLY A 1 19.87 1.77 -18.07
C GLY A 1 18.51 1.30 -17.58
N PHE A 2 18.45 0.62 -16.44
CA PHE A 2 17.19 0.20 -15.83
C PHE A 2 17.14 0.56 -14.35
N VAL A 3 15.97 0.95 -13.86
CA VAL A 3 15.75 1.14 -12.43
C VAL A 3 15.57 -0.22 -11.77
N VAL A 4 16.43 -0.53 -10.82
CA VAL A 4 16.36 -1.76 -10.01
C VAL A 4 15.41 -1.55 -8.85
N GLU A 5 15.53 -0.43 -8.15
CA GLU A 5 14.75 -0.14 -6.95
C GLU A 5 14.59 1.37 -6.78
N ALA A 6 13.51 1.79 -6.14
CA ALA A 6 13.25 3.19 -5.84
C ALA A 6 12.78 3.36 -4.39
N ARG A 7 13.30 4.39 -3.71
CA ARG A 7 12.95 4.74 -2.33
C ARG A 7 12.84 6.25 -2.13
N LYS A 8 12.28 6.66 -0.99
CA LYS A 8 12.16 8.07 -0.60
C LYS A 8 13.03 8.38 0.61
N ASP A 9 14.05 9.22 0.40
CA ASP A 9 14.95 9.67 1.44
C ASP A 9 14.54 11.06 1.97
N LYS A 10 14.67 11.30 3.28
CA LYS A 10 14.27 12.58 3.91
C LYS A 10 15.15 13.76 3.46
N ALA A 11 16.43 13.53 3.21
CA ALA A 11 17.39 14.58 2.87
C ALA A 11 17.59 14.70 1.36
N LEU A 12 17.61 13.55 0.65
CA LEU A 12 17.92 13.51 -0.78
C LEU A 12 16.67 13.52 -1.68
N GLY A 13 15.49 13.31 -1.11
CA GLY A 13 14.24 13.19 -1.87
C GLY A 13 14.11 11.82 -2.53
N PRO A 14 13.53 11.72 -3.74
CA PRO A 14 13.44 10.47 -4.47
C PRO A 14 14.82 9.97 -4.88
N VAL A 15 15.11 8.72 -4.53
CA VAL A 15 16.38 8.05 -4.81
C VAL A 15 16.10 6.74 -5.55
N ALA A 16 16.89 6.44 -6.56
CA ALA A 16 16.78 5.21 -7.34
C ALA A 16 18.12 4.49 -7.44
N SER A 17 18.07 3.17 -7.28
CA SER A 17 19.17 2.27 -7.65
C SER A 17 19.01 1.93 -9.13
N VAL A 18 19.99 2.25 -9.95
CA VAL A 18 19.93 2.11 -11.41
C VAL A 18 21.12 1.28 -11.88
N ILE A 19 20.88 0.34 -12.79
CA ILE A 19 21.94 -0.33 -13.54
C ILE A 19 22.19 0.40 -14.85
N VAL A 20 23.44 0.84 -15.06
CA VAL A 20 23.85 1.46 -16.32
C VAL A 20 24.18 0.34 -17.30
N THR A 21 23.50 0.30 -18.45
CA THR A 21 23.67 -0.77 -19.45
C THR A 21 24.52 -0.32 -20.63
N LEU A 22 24.36 0.93 -21.06
CA LEU A 22 25.03 1.51 -22.21
C LEU A 22 25.46 2.94 -21.88
N GLY A 23 26.64 3.32 -22.38
CA GLY A 23 27.21 4.65 -22.15
C GLY A 23 27.67 4.85 -20.70
N GLU A 24 27.65 6.11 -20.28
CA GLU A 24 28.11 6.56 -18.97
C GLU A 24 27.09 7.55 -18.42
N LEU A 25 26.78 7.46 -17.12
CA LEU A 25 25.86 8.36 -16.42
C LEU A 25 26.67 9.33 -15.56
N LYS A 26 26.45 10.64 -15.74
CA LYS A 26 27.23 11.69 -15.08
C LYS A 26 26.40 12.58 -14.18
N VAL A 27 27.07 13.19 -13.21
CA VAL A 27 26.45 14.24 -12.39
C VAL A 27 26.11 15.43 -13.29
N GLY A 28 24.86 15.88 -13.22
CA GLY A 28 24.35 16.99 -14.02
C GLY A 28 23.60 16.57 -15.29
N ASP A 29 23.60 15.30 -15.66
CA ASP A 29 22.83 14.79 -16.80
C ASP A 29 21.32 14.94 -16.59
N HIS A 30 20.59 15.20 -17.68
CA HIS A 30 19.13 15.16 -17.68
C HIS A 30 18.67 13.72 -17.91
N ILE A 31 17.78 13.23 -17.04
CA ILE A 31 17.34 11.84 -17.05
C ILE A 31 15.82 11.73 -17.10
N VAL A 32 15.34 10.67 -17.75
CA VAL A 32 13.93 10.28 -17.82
C VAL A 32 13.80 8.82 -17.46
N VAL A 33 12.81 8.50 -16.62
CA VAL A 33 12.36 7.15 -16.30
C VAL A 33 10.84 7.14 -16.39
N GLY A 34 10.30 6.48 -17.42
CA GLY A 34 8.86 6.43 -17.65
C GLY A 34 8.23 7.81 -17.73
N GLY A 35 7.33 8.13 -16.80
CA GLY A 35 6.68 9.44 -16.67
C GLY A 35 7.43 10.46 -15.79
N GLU A 36 8.52 10.03 -15.14
CA GLU A 36 9.30 10.85 -14.24
C GLU A 36 10.59 11.33 -14.91
N TRP A 37 11.04 12.53 -14.52
CA TRP A 37 12.25 13.11 -15.07
C TRP A 37 12.97 13.96 -14.02
N GLY A 38 14.23 14.29 -14.30
CA GLY A 38 15.04 15.09 -13.41
C GLY A 38 16.43 15.40 -13.95
N ARG A 39 17.25 15.96 -13.07
CA ARG A 39 18.68 16.20 -13.32
C ARG A 39 19.48 15.50 -12.23
N VAL A 40 20.47 14.71 -12.62
CA VAL A 40 21.32 13.98 -11.67
C VAL A 40 22.02 14.96 -10.73
N ARG A 41 21.72 14.85 -9.43
CA ARG A 41 22.34 15.70 -8.39
C ARG A 41 23.50 15.02 -7.69
N VAL A 42 23.32 13.75 -7.39
CA VAL A 42 24.31 12.91 -6.70
C VAL A 42 24.29 11.56 -7.39
N LEU A 43 25.50 11.06 -7.68
CA LEU A 43 25.78 9.70 -8.09
C LEU A 43 26.62 9.04 -7.00
N ARG A 44 26.24 7.83 -6.62
CA ARG A 44 27.07 6.96 -5.78
C ARG A 44 27.24 5.60 -6.42
N ASP A 45 28.42 5.03 -6.26
CA ASP A 45 28.71 3.67 -6.72
C ASP A 45 28.03 2.61 -5.83
N CYS A 46 28.25 1.34 -6.15
CA CYS A 46 27.73 0.21 -5.39
C CYS A 46 28.25 0.15 -3.93
N ASN A 47 29.37 0.81 -3.63
CA ASN A 47 29.94 0.94 -2.29
C ASN A 47 29.46 2.20 -1.55
N ARG A 48 28.47 2.91 -2.12
CA ARG A 48 27.92 4.19 -1.65
C ARG A 48 28.95 5.33 -1.60
N GLN A 49 30.05 5.21 -2.33
CA GLN A 49 31.02 6.29 -2.49
C GLN A 49 30.55 7.26 -3.56
N PRO A 50 30.74 8.58 -3.36
CA PRO A 50 30.40 9.56 -4.38
C PRO A 50 31.24 9.33 -5.64
N ALA A 51 30.60 9.39 -6.80
CA ALA A 51 31.26 9.27 -8.09
C ALA A 51 30.76 10.35 -9.05
N ASP A 52 31.64 10.92 -9.87
CA ASP A 52 31.26 11.93 -10.86
C ASP A 52 30.63 11.31 -12.11
N ALA A 53 31.00 10.07 -12.41
CA ALA A 53 30.52 9.34 -13.56
C ALA A 53 30.54 7.82 -13.31
N ILE A 54 29.55 7.11 -13.86
CA ILE A 54 29.41 5.66 -13.73
C ILE A 54 29.18 5.03 -15.10
N GLY A 55 30.08 4.11 -15.47
CA GLY A 55 30.05 3.37 -16.72
C GLY A 55 29.08 2.18 -16.73
N PRO A 56 29.07 1.41 -17.83
CA PRO A 56 28.14 0.30 -18.01
C PRO A 56 28.48 -0.89 -17.10
N SER A 57 27.48 -1.75 -16.86
CA SER A 57 27.54 -2.93 -15.98
C SER A 57 27.71 -2.62 -14.48
N CYS A 58 27.60 -1.36 -14.08
CA CYS A 58 27.62 -0.94 -12.68
C CYS A 58 26.23 -0.54 -12.20
N VAL A 59 25.92 -0.90 -10.94
CA VAL A 59 24.75 -0.40 -10.21
C VAL A 59 25.15 0.85 -9.45
N CYS A 60 24.30 1.86 -9.52
CA CYS A 60 24.53 3.14 -8.88
C CYS A 60 23.28 3.71 -8.21
N GLU A 61 23.49 4.54 -7.21
CA GLU A 61 22.43 5.32 -6.60
C GLU A 61 22.38 6.70 -7.26
N VAL A 62 21.20 7.05 -7.77
CA VAL A 62 20.94 8.30 -8.50
C VAL A 62 19.88 9.09 -7.75
N THR A 63 20.11 10.39 -7.62
CA THR A 63 19.17 11.35 -7.01
C THR A 63 18.89 12.51 -7.94
N GLY A 64 17.81 13.25 -7.68
CA GLY A 64 17.44 14.45 -8.44
C GLY A 64 16.24 14.28 -9.39
N PHE A 65 15.52 13.17 -9.26
CA PHE A 65 14.19 13.02 -9.85
C PHE A 65 13.19 13.98 -9.21
N ARG A 66 12.20 14.44 -9.98
CA ARG A 66 11.10 15.27 -9.45
C ARG A 66 10.07 14.44 -8.70
N GLY A 67 9.73 13.26 -9.19
CA GLY A 67 8.88 12.28 -8.51
C GLY A 67 9.60 10.95 -8.30
N GLN A 68 8.84 9.95 -7.85
CA GLN A 68 9.35 8.63 -7.52
C GLN A 68 9.42 7.78 -8.80
N PRO A 69 10.62 7.42 -9.30
CA PRO A 69 10.72 6.57 -10.48
C PRO A 69 10.19 5.17 -10.20
N THR A 70 9.62 4.52 -11.22
CA THR A 70 9.08 3.17 -11.11
C THR A 70 10.19 2.13 -11.32
N ALA A 71 10.21 1.10 -10.47
CA ALA A 71 11.16 -0.02 -10.60
C ALA A 71 10.85 -0.83 -11.88
N GLY A 72 11.90 -1.38 -12.50
CA GLY A 72 11.80 -2.13 -13.75
C GLY A 72 11.74 -1.29 -15.03
N GLU A 73 11.62 0.04 -14.92
CA GLU A 73 11.58 0.92 -16.08
C GLU A 73 12.96 1.30 -16.62
N GLU A 74 12.99 1.64 -17.91
CA GLU A 74 14.19 2.11 -18.59
C GLU A 74 14.52 3.56 -18.19
N LEU A 75 15.80 3.78 -17.89
CA LEU A 75 16.39 5.10 -17.71
C LEU A 75 17.09 5.55 -18.98
N TYR A 76 16.72 6.74 -19.44
CA TYR A 76 17.32 7.43 -20.57
C TYR A 76 17.99 8.72 -20.12
N VAL A 77 19.19 8.98 -20.65
CA VAL A 77 19.85 10.29 -20.57
C VAL A 77 19.46 11.09 -21.81
N VAL A 78 19.12 12.36 -21.62
CA VAL A 78 18.68 13.26 -22.69
C VAL A 78 19.49 14.56 -22.68
N GLU A 79 19.49 15.26 -23.81
CA GLU A 79 20.34 16.45 -24.00
C GLU A 79 19.86 17.69 -23.24
N SER A 80 18.56 17.76 -22.94
CA SER A 80 17.97 18.93 -22.28
C SER A 80 16.75 18.58 -21.42
N GLU A 81 16.45 19.46 -20.46
CA GLU A 81 15.23 19.38 -19.65
C GLU A 81 13.95 19.37 -20.51
N ARG A 82 13.91 20.15 -21.60
CA ARG A 82 12.75 20.16 -22.51
C ARG A 82 12.52 18.81 -23.17
N ALA A 83 13.59 18.19 -23.66
CA ALA A 83 13.52 16.85 -24.23
C ALA A 83 13.09 15.81 -23.18
N ALA A 84 13.52 15.98 -21.93
CA ALA A 84 13.13 15.12 -20.82
C ALA A 84 11.62 15.16 -20.57
N VAL A 85 11.06 16.36 -20.49
CA VAL A 85 9.62 16.60 -20.29
C VAL A 85 8.81 15.99 -21.44
N GLU A 86 9.18 16.27 -22.69
CA GLU A 86 8.46 15.76 -23.85
C GLU A 86 8.47 14.22 -23.90
N HIS A 87 9.61 13.60 -23.60
CA HIS A 87 9.71 12.13 -23.51
C HIS A 87 8.82 11.57 -22.39
N ALA A 88 8.86 12.17 -21.21
CA ALA A 88 8.06 11.75 -20.06
C ALA A 88 6.56 11.86 -20.34
N GLU A 89 6.10 12.99 -20.90
CA GLU A 89 4.69 13.19 -21.27
C GLU A 89 4.23 12.20 -22.34
N ARG A 90 5.07 11.93 -23.34
CA ARG A 90 4.76 10.94 -24.39
C ARG A 90 4.61 9.54 -23.82
N LEU A 91 5.48 9.15 -22.88
CA LEU A 91 5.42 7.84 -22.21
C LEU A 91 4.21 7.74 -21.28
N ALA A 92 3.93 8.79 -20.50
CA ALA A 92 2.76 8.87 -19.64
C ALA A 92 1.45 8.77 -20.44
N ALA A 93 1.35 9.48 -21.57
CA ALA A 93 0.19 9.43 -22.46
C ALA A 93 0.00 8.03 -23.09
N ARG A 94 1.08 7.34 -23.44
CA ARG A 94 1.03 5.96 -23.93
C ARG A 94 0.52 5.00 -22.84
N LYS A 95 1.03 5.11 -21.61
CA LYS A 95 0.54 4.33 -20.46
C LYS A 95 -0.94 4.57 -20.19
N ALA A 96 -1.37 5.83 -20.16
CA ALA A 96 -2.78 6.18 -19.93
C ALA A 96 -3.71 5.57 -21.00
N LYS A 97 -3.30 5.62 -22.28
CA LYS A 97 -4.04 4.98 -23.38
C LYS A 97 -4.08 3.46 -23.22
N ALA A 98 -2.97 2.83 -22.86
CA ALA A 98 -2.90 1.38 -22.65
C ALA A 98 -3.79 0.93 -21.48
N ALA A 99 -3.78 1.65 -20.35
CA ALA A 99 -4.66 1.38 -19.22
C ALA A 99 -6.15 1.51 -19.59
N THR A 100 -6.51 2.54 -20.36
CA THR A 100 -7.89 2.74 -20.84
C THR A 100 -8.35 1.62 -21.78
N LEU A 101 -7.45 1.12 -22.65
CA LEU A 101 -7.72 0.00 -23.55
C LEU A 101 -7.86 -1.32 -22.80
N SER A 102 -7.01 -1.58 -21.79
CA SER A 102 -7.09 -2.74 -20.91
C SER A 102 -8.41 -2.76 -20.13
N ALA A 103 -8.81 -1.62 -19.54
CA ALA A 103 -10.08 -1.49 -18.82
C ALA A 103 -11.30 -1.72 -19.73
N LYS A 104 -11.24 -1.26 -21.00
CA LYS A 104 -12.29 -1.55 -22.00
C LYS A 104 -12.33 -3.01 -22.43
N GLN A 105 -11.20 -3.72 -22.45
CA GLN A 105 -11.14 -5.14 -22.80
C GLN A 105 -11.61 -6.04 -21.65
N GLN A 106 -11.26 -5.73 -20.40
CA GLN A 106 -11.81 -6.40 -19.21
C GLN A 106 -13.33 -6.18 -19.09
N GLY A 107 -13.80 -4.95 -19.31
CA GLY A 107 -15.24 -4.65 -19.38
C GLY A 107 -15.99 -5.31 -20.55
N HIS A 108 -15.30 -5.97 -21.48
CA HIS A 108 -15.92 -6.77 -22.56
C HIS A 108 -15.86 -8.29 -22.32
N GLN A 109 -14.92 -8.78 -21.52
CA GLN A 109 -14.89 -10.20 -21.11
C GLN A 109 -15.85 -10.49 -19.94
N ASP A 110 -16.09 -9.52 -19.04
CA ASP A 110 -17.06 -9.70 -17.95
C ASP A 110 -18.53 -9.67 -18.42
N LYS A 111 -18.80 -9.19 -19.65
CA LYS A 111 -20.15 -9.16 -20.22
C LYS A 111 -20.67 -10.52 -20.72
N HIS A 112 -19.92 -11.60 -20.56
CA HIS A 112 -20.41 -12.96 -20.84
C HIS A 112 -20.51 -13.87 -19.60
N ALA A 113 -20.18 -13.37 -18.40
CA ALA A 113 -20.21 -14.18 -17.17
C ALA A 113 -21.14 -13.64 -16.06
N GLY A 114 -21.94 -12.61 -16.33
CA GLY A 114 -22.75 -11.97 -15.28
C GLY A 114 -24.07 -11.39 -15.76
N ALA A 115 -24.86 -12.14 -16.54
CA ALA A 115 -26.30 -11.89 -16.64
C ALA A 115 -26.94 -12.39 -15.33
N GLY A 116 -26.80 -11.57 -14.29
CA GLY A 116 -27.26 -11.82 -12.93
C GLY A 116 -27.28 -10.52 -12.16
N GLU A 117 -27.72 -9.43 -12.79
CA GLU A 117 -28.21 -8.23 -12.09
C GLU A 117 -29.53 -8.63 -11.41
N GLY A 118 -29.40 -9.37 -10.32
CA GLY A 118 -30.44 -9.56 -9.33
C GLY A 118 -30.10 -8.66 -8.17
N ASP A 119 -30.96 -7.67 -7.95
CA ASP A 119 -31.02 -6.84 -6.75
C ASP A 119 -30.70 -7.67 -5.50
N MET A 120 -29.52 -7.46 -4.92
CA MET A 120 -29.21 -7.85 -3.55
C MET A 120 -29.01 -6.58 -2.72
N GLU A 121 -30.01 -5.70 -2.76
CA GLU A 121 -30.35 -4.85 -1.62
C GLU A 121 -30.86 -5.78 -0.49
N GLY A 122 -29.94 -6.46 0.19
CA GLY A 122 -30.29 -7.44 1.22
C GLY A 122 -29.13 -8.17 1.90
N ALA A 123 -27.87 -7.80 1.64
CA ALA A 123 -26.73 -8.36 2.36
C ALA A 123 -26.33 -7.41 3.50
N GLY A 124 -26.27 -7.92 4.73
CA GLY A 124 -25.84 -7.15 5.90
C GLY A 124 -24.52 -6.42 5.66
N GLU A 125 -24.37 -5.27 6.33
CA GLU A 125 -23.21 -4.37 6.24
C GLU A 125 -21.89 -5.16 6.27
N VAL A 126 -21.27 -5.36 5.09
CA VAL A 126 -19.97 -6.05 5.01
C VAL A 126 -18.98 -5.15 5.72
N LYS A 127 -18.46 -5.61 6.86
CA LYS A 127 -17.49 -4.84 7.63
C LYS A 127 -16.21 -4.72 6.81
N GLU A 128 -15.72 -3.49 6.67
CA GLU A 128 -14.44 -3.21 6.02
C GLU A 128 -13.38 -2.94 7.09
N LEU A 129 -12.17 -3.49 6.89
CA LEU A 129 -10.98 -3.09 7.64
C LEU A 129 -10.12 -2.18 6.77
N PRO A 130 -10.23 -0.85 6.93
CA PRO A 130 -9.41 0.09 6.20
C PRO A 130 -7.96 0.08 6.73
N ILE A 131 -7.00 0.02 5.82
CA ILE A 131 -5.57 0.04 6.15
C ILE A 131 -4.82 1.04 5.25
N ILE A 132 -3.79 1.64 5.82
CA ILE A 132 -2.80 2.45 5.12
C ILE A 132 -1.47 1.72 5.20
N VAL A 133 -0.77 1.57 4.06
CA VAL A 133 0.50 0.86 3.98
C VAL A 133 1.63 1.85 3.66
N LYS A 134 2.69 1.80 4.45
CA LYS A 134 3.92 2.56 4.24
C LYS A 134 5.13 1.63 4.22
N THR A 135 5.99 1.77 3.23
CA THR A 135 7.23 0.98 3.14
C THR A 135 8.44 1.86 2.87
N ASP A 136 9.63 1.30 3.03
CA ASP A 136 10.90 1.95 2.69
C ASP A 136 11.16 1.99 1.17
N VAL A 137 10.81 0.92 0.46
CA VAL A 137 11.07 0.74 -0.98
C VAL A 137 9.82 0.31 -1.75
N ALA A 138 9.80 0.59 -3.05
CA ALA A 138 8.68 0.29 -3.94
C ALA A 138 8.37 -1.21 -4.06
N GLY A 139 9.38 -2.06 -4.22
CA GLY A 139 9.18 -3.51 -4.41
C GLY A 139 8.52 -4.17 -3.19
N SER A 140 8.89 -3.73 -1.98
CA SER A 140 8.26 -4.19 -0.74
C SER A 140 6.81 -3.74 -0.62
N LEU A 141 6.47 -2.55 -1.13
CA LEU A 141 5.08 -2.07 -1.16
C LEU A 141 4.21 -2.98 -2.02
N GLU A 142 4.67 -3.28 -3.24
CA GLU A 142 3.95 -4.14 -4.18
C GLU A 142 3.79 -5.56 -3.62
N ALA A 143 4.86 -6.12 -3.06
CA ALA A 143 4.83 -7.46 -2.46
C ALA A 143 3.87 -7.53 -1.26
N LEU A 144 3.91 -6.53 -0.36
CA LEU A 144 3.04 -6.49 0.81
C LEU A 144 1.57 -6.30 0.40
N VAL A 145 1.27 -5.37 -0.52
CA VAL A 145 -0.09 -5.15 -1.04
C VAL A 145 -0.62 -6.40 -1.73
N GLY A 146 0.19 -7.06 -2.57
CA GLY A 146 -0.20 -8.30 -3.23
C GLY A 146 -0.50 -9.42 -2.23
N SER A 147 0.29 -9.51 -1.15
CA SER A 147 0.08 -10.51 -0.10
C SER A 147 -1.19 -10.22 0.71
N LEU A 148 -1.47 -8.95 1.00
CA LEU A 148 -2.67 -8.51 1.72
C LEU A 148 -3.96 -8.75 0.92
N VAL A 149 -3.93 -8.52 -0.40
CA VAL A 149 -5.07 -8.78 -1.28
C VAL A 149 -5.33 -10.29 -1.45
N ALA A 150 -4.29 -11.12 -1.36
CA ALA A 150 -4.42 -12.57 -1.43
C ALA A 150 -5.03 -13.21 -0.17
N LEU A 151 -5.19 -12.45 0.92
CA LEU A 151 -5.79 -12.96 2.16
C LEU A 151 -7.27 -13.34 1.93
N PRO A 152 -7.66 -14.60 2.21
CA PRO A 152 -9.03 -15.04 2.03
C PRO A 152 -9.93 -14.39 3.09
N SER A 153 -10.95 -13.66 2.67
CA SER A 153 -11.94 -13.11 3.59
C SER A 153 -13.31 -12.97 2.92
N HIS A 154 -14.29 -13.72 3.43
CA HIS A 154 -15.66 -13.73 2.90
C HIS A 154 -16.60 -12.77 3.67
N GLU A 155 -16.35 -12.55 4.96
CA GLU A 155 -17.24 -11.78 5.85
C GLU A 155 -16.73 -10.37 6.17
N VAL A 156 -15.41 -10.15 6.17
CA VAL A 156 -14.79 -8.84 6.45
C VAL A 156 -13.85 -8.51 5.30
N LYS A 157 -14.06 -7.39 4.61
CA LYS A 157 -13.20 -7.02 3.46
C LYS A 157 -12.05 -6.14 3.91
N LEU A 158 -10.82 -6.51 3.52
CA LEU A 158 -9.67 -5.62 3.64
C LEU A 158 -9.76 -4.50 2.60
N LYS A 159 -9.60 -3.24 3.02
CA LYS A 159 -9.60 -2.08 2.13
C LYS A 159 -8.33 -1.27 2.27
N ILE A 160 -7.55 -1.22 1.21
CA ILE A 160 -6.34 -0.39 1.17
C ILE A 160 -6.76 1.03 0.82
N VAL A 161 -6.74 1.93 1.80
CA VAL A 161 -7.10 3.34 1.62
C VAL A 161 -5.98 4.07 0.89
N HIS A 162 -4.73 3.79 1.30
CA HIS A 162 -3.55 4.46 0.78
C HIS A 162 -2.32 3.57 0.91
N ALA A 163 -1.46 3.59 -0.10
CA ALA A 163 -0.24 2.80 -0.17
C ALA A 163 0.89 3.66 -0.74
N GLU A 164 1.89 3.97 0.08
CA GLU A 164 2.95 4.91 -0.31
C GLU A 164 4.32 4.51 0.23
N ILE A 165 5.35 5.04 -0.41
CA ILE A 165 6.74 4.85 0.00
C ILE A 165 7.19 6.04 0.85
N GLY A 166 7.84 5.75 1.97
CA GLY A 166 8.46 6.72 2.85
C GLY A 166 7.94 6.64 4.30
N PRO A 167 8.54 7.45 5.18
CA PRO A 167 8.20 7.45 6.60
C PRO A 167 6.77 7.93 6.84
N VAL A 168 6.17 7.49 7.95
CA VAL A 168 4.85 7.97 8.39
C VAL A 168 4.92 9.45 8.74
N THR A 169 3.97 10.21 8.20
CA THR A 169 3.81 11.65 8.41
C THR A 169 2.55 11.97 9.22
N GLN A 170 2.43 13.23 9.63
CA GLN A 170 1.24 13.71 10.33
C GLN A 170 -0.03 13.58 9.47
N HIS A 171 0.10 13.82 8.16
CA HIS A 171 -0.99 13.69 7.21
C HIS A 171 -1.54 12.27 7.13
N ASP A 172 -0.66 11.27 7.20
CA ASP A 172 -1.08 9.86 7.19
C ASP A 172 -1.93 9.53 8.43
N VAL A 173 -1.62 10.14 9.58
CA VAL A 173 -2.42 10.00 10.81
C VAL A 173 -3.77 10.72 10.68
N ASP A 174 -3.82 11.89 10.04
CA ASP A 174 -5.09 12.60 9.76
C ASP A 174 -6.01 11.75 8.87
N VAL A 175 -5.47 11.18 7.78
CA VAL A 175 -6.22 10.33 6.85
C VAL A 175 -6.66 9.03 7.55
N ALA A 176 -5.79 8.44 8.37
CA ALA A 176 -6.12 7.25 9.14
C ALA A 176 -7.27 7.50 10.12
N GLU A 177 -7.25 8.60 10.86
CA GLU A 177 -8.32 8.98 11.78
C GLU A 177 -9.65 9.17 11.04
N ALA A 178 -9.64 9.91 9.94
CA ALA A 178 -10.85 10.18 9.16
C ALA A 178 -11.46 8.91 8.55
N ALA A 179 -10.63 7.97 8.13
CA ALA A 179 -11.06 6.70 7.52
C ALA A 179 -11.29 5.57 8.55
N GLY A 180 -10.97 5.77 9.84
CA GLY A 180 -10.91 4.70 10.82
C GLY A 180 -9.86 3.62 10.49
N ALA A 181 -8.82 4.00 9.74
CA ALA A 181 -7.81 3.08 9.22
C ALA A 181 -6.67 2.84 10.20
N ARG A 182 -6.04 1.67 10.10
CA ARG A 182 -4.78 1.36 10.77
C ARG A 182 -3.60 1.61 9.84
N ILE A 183 -2.45 2.01 10.39
CA ILE A 183 -1.24 2.26 9.61
C ILE A 183 -0.28 1.08 9.77
N LEU A 184 0.05 0.40 8.68
CA LEU A 184 1.04 -0.66 8.60
C LEU A 184 2.35 -0.09 8.04
N THR A 185 3.46 -0.36 8.71
CA THR A 185 4.79 0.06 8.25
C THR A 185 5.73 -1.13 8.09
N PHE A 186 6.40 -1.20 6.94
CA PHE A 186 7.40 -2.24 6.65
C PHE A 186 8.79 -1.63 6.49
N ASN A 187 9.74 -2.16 7.25
CA ASN A 187 11.16 -1.80 7.22
C ASN A 187 11.45 -0.28 7.37
N LEU A 188 10.53 0.44 8.00
CA LEU A 188 10.70 1.86 8.34
C LEU A 188 11.19 2.01 9.78
N HIS A 189 11.88 3.10 10.04
CA HIS A 189 12.21 3.48 11.41
C HIS A 189 10.94 3.91 12.15
N GLU A 190 10.97 3.79 13.48
CA GLU A 190 9.85 4.22 14.30
C GLU A 190 9.42 5.66 13.99
N PRO A 191 8.11 5.93 14.02
CA PRO A 191 7.59 7.28 13.79
C PRO A 191 8.19 8.26 14.80
N THR A 192 8.33 9.52 14.38
CA THR A 192 8.85 10.56 15.27
C THR A 192 7.94 10.74 16.49
N ALA A 193 8.49 11.22 17.61
CA ALA A 193 7.72 11.40 18.84
C ALA A 193 6.45 12.24 18.66
N ALA A 194 6.47 13.23 17.74
CA ALA A 194 5.31 14.02 17.39
C ALA A 194 4.21 13.17 16.71
N VAL A 195 4.56 12.37 15.71
CA VAL A 195 3.63 11.50 14.99
C VAL A 195 3.08 10.42 15.92
N ALA A 196 3.94 9.78 16.72
CA ALA A 196 3.53 8.77 17.68
C ALA A 196 2.58 9.33 18.76
N LYS A 197 2.82 10.56 19.23
CA LYS A 197 1.92 11.25 20.16
C LYS A 197 0.58 11.55 19.51
N SER A 198 0.58 12.03 18.27
CA SER A 198 -0.66 12.31 17.53
C SER A 198 -1.49 11.05 17.30
N ALA A 199 -0.86 9.94 16.91
CA ALA A 199 -1.53 8.68 16.70
C ALA A 199 -2.22 8.18 17.99
N ARG A 200 -1.53 8.27 19.14
CA ARG A 200 -2.11 7.93 20.45
C ARG A 200 -3.29 8.81 20.84
N GLN A 201 -3.20 10.12 20.59
CA GLN A 201 -4.29 11.06 20.90
C GLN A 201 -5.55 10.77 20.08
N ARG A 202 -5.37 10.36 18.83
CA ARG A 202 -6.45 10.09 17.87
C ARG A 202 -6.86 8.62 17.80
N LYS A 203 -6.27 7.77 18.65
CA LYS A 203 -6.51 6.32 18.70
C LYS A 203 -6.28 5.63 17.36
N VAL A 204 -5.25 6.06 16.63
CA VAL A 204 -4.80 5.42 15.38
C VAL A 204 -3.70 4.43 15.73
N ASP A 205 -3.91 3.15 15.39
CA ASP A 205 -2.90 2.11 15.58
C ASP A 205 -1.84 2.18 14.48
N ILE A 206 -0.56 2.21 14.88
CA ILE A 206 0.59 2.11 13.98
C ILE A 206 1.31 0.80 14.28
N ILE A 207 1.21 -0.15 13.36
CA ILE A 207 1.85 -1.47 13.45
C ILE A 207 3.10 -1.42 12.57
N SER A 208 4.25 -1.72 13.16
CA SER A 208 5.54 -1.62 12.47
C SER A 208 6.30 -2.93 12.58
N SER A 209 6.78 -3.46 11.47
CA SER A 209 7.61 -4.66 11.45
C SER A 209 8.65 -4.63 10.34
N LYS A 210 9.69 -5.44 10.50
CA LYS A 210 10.71 -5.68 9.47
C LYS A 210 10.47 -6.98 8.72
N VAL A 211 9.44 -7.74 9.08
CA VAL A 211 9.10 -9.04 8.50
C VAL A 211 7.66 -8.99 7.99
N ILE A 212 7.47 -9.30 6.70
CA ILE A 212 6.16 -9.22 6.04
C ILE A 212 5.15 -10.14 6.71
N TYR A 213 5.54 -11.39 7.02
CA TYR A 213 4.64 -12.37 7.64
C TYR A 213 4.06 -11.91 8.97
N THR A 214 4.85 -11.25 9.82
CA THR A 214 4.35 -10.68 11.09
C THR A 214 3.30 -9.60 10.86
N LEU A 215 3.42 -8.79 9.79
CA LEU A 215 2.37 -7.81 9.45
C LEU A 215 1.09 -8.51 8.99
N LEU A 216 1.22 -9.59 8.21
CA LEU A 216 0.06 -10.37 7.76
C LEU A 216 -0.66 -11.00 8.95
N GLU A 217 0.07 -11.62 9.88
CA GLU A 217 -0.50 -12.18 11.12
C GLU A 217 -1.29 -11.14 11.91
N HIS A 218 -0.73 -9.94 12.10
CA HIS A 218 -1.45 -8.86 12.80
C HIS A 218 -2.72 -8.38 12.07
N VAL A 219 -2.70 -8.42 10.74
CA VAL A 219 -3.89 -8.09 9.92
C VAL A 219 -4.92 -9.21 10.02
N GLU A 220 -4.51 -10.47 10.00
CA GLU A 220 -5.39 -11.62 10.19
C GLU A 220 -6.06 -11.58 11.58
N GLU A 221 -5.30 -11.35 12.64
CA GLU A 221 -5.83 -11.15 14.00
C GLU A 221 -6.85 -9.99 14.04
N SER A 222 -6.54 -8.90 13.34
CA SER A 222 -7.44 -7.75 13.24
C SER A 222 -8.75 -8.08 12.51
N LEU A 223 -8.69 -8.89 11.46
CA LEU A 223 -9.86 -9.36 10.72
C LEU A 223 -10.71 -10.31 11.56
N VAL A 224 -10.07 -11.25 12.27
CA VAL A 224 -10.76 -12.19 13.17
C VAL A 224 -11.52 -11.44 14.27
N ASN A 225 -10.93 -10.40 14.85
CA ASN A 225 -11.58 -9.58 15.87
C ASN A 225 -12.79 -8.78 15.34
N LEU A 226 -12.88 -8.56 14.03
CA LEU A 226 -14.00 -7.86 13.39
C LEU A 226 -15.15 -8.79 12.99
N LEU A 227 -14.90 -10.11 12.95
CA LEU A 227 -15.92 -11.10 12.59
C LEU A 227 -17.13 -10.98 13.52
N PRO A 228 -18.34 -11.12 12.98
CA PRO A 228 -19.53 -11.20 13.80
C PRO A 228 -19.46 -12.42 14.73
N LEU A 229 -20.03 -12.29 15.93
CA LEU A 229 -20.14 -13.41 16.85
C LEU A 229 -21.22 -14.37 16.33
N ASP A 230 -20.85 -15.64 16.13
CA ASP A 230 -21.81 -16.67 15.75
C ASP A 230 -22.56 -17.15 17.01
N VAL A 231 -23.80 -16.69 17.18
CA VAL A 231 -24.62 -17.00 18.35
C VAL A 231 -25.47 -18.22 18.04
N THR A 232 -25.06 -19.38 18.55
CA THR A 232 -25.85 -20.61 18.46
C THR A 232 -26.69 -20.80 19.73
N LEU A 233 -28.01 -20.82 19.58
CA LEU A 233 -28.92 -21.19 20.66
C LEU A 233 -29.01 -22.72 20.72
N SER A 234 -28.58 -23.29 21.85
CA SER A 234 -28.82 -24.71 22.14
C SER A 234 -29.95 -24.83 23.15
N THR A 235 -30.95 -25.64 22.81
CA THR A 235 -32.04 -25.97 23.74
C THR A 235 -31.50 -26.89 24.82
N VAL A 236 -31.39 -26.37 26.04
CA VAL A 236 -30.82 -27.12 27.19
C VAL A 236 -31.79 -28.20 27.69
N GLY A 237 -33.08 -28.03 27.43
CA GLY A 237 -34.12 -29.00 27.75
C GLY A 237 -35.51 -28.49 27.41
N GLU A 238 -36.42 -29.40 27.13
CA GLU A 238 -37.83 -29.13 26.93
C GLU A 238 -38.61 -29.76 28.09
N ALA A 239 -39.62 -29.05 28.59
CA ALA A 239 -40.47 -29.55 29.66
C ALA A 239 -41.93 -29.24 29.34
N GLU A 240 -42.80 -30.21 29.61
CA GLU A 240 -44.25 -30.07 29.47
C GLU A 240 -44.87 -29.75 30.82
N VAL A 241 -45.69 -28.69 30.87
CA VAL A 241 -46.37 -28.27 32.09
C VAL A 241 -47.63 -29.11 32.28
N LEU A 242 -47.57 -30.09 33.18
CA LEU A 242 -48.70 -30.99 33.45
C LEU A 242 -49.76 -30.37 34.37
N GLN A 243 -49.36 -29.55 35.34
CA GLN A 243 -50.27 -28.98 36.32
C GLN A 243 -49.68 -27.72 36.97
N VAL A 244 -50.51 -26.68 37.13
CA VAL A 244 -50.13 -25.42 37.78
C VAL A 244 -50.73 -25.39 39.19
N PHE A 245 -49.91 -25.05 40.18
CA PHE A 245 -50.34 -24.90 41.57
C PHE A 245 -50.18 -23.45 42.02
N GLU A 246 -51.25 -22.87 42.55
CA GLU A 246 -51.26 -21.50 43.05
C GLU A 246 -50.72 -21.47 44.49
N ILE A 247 -49.46 -21.05 44.65
CA ILE A 247 -48.82 -20.97 45.96
C ILE A 247 -49.18 -19.62 46.59
N LYS A 248 -50.12 -19.60 47.53
CA LYS A 248 -50.37 -18.43 48.40
C LYS A 248 -49.27 -18.36 49.45
N GLY A 249 -48.15 -17.73 49.09
CA GLY A 249 -47.05 -17.49 50.03
C GLY A 249 -47.53 -16.63 51.21
N LYS A 250 -47.27 -17.08 52.44
CA LYS A 250 -47.14 -16.15 53.57
C LYS A 250 -45.82 -15.41 53.36
N ALA A 251 -45.88 -14.09 53.26
CA ALA A 251 -44.70 -13.24 53.30
C ALA A 251 -43.98 -13.40 54.66
N GLY A 252 -42.66 -13.60 54.61
CA GLY A 252 -41.75 -13.69 55.77
C GLY A 252 -40.75 -14.83 55.53
N VAL A 253 -39.43 -14.63 55.54
CA VAL A 253 -38.55 -13.60 56.11
C VAL A 253 -37.40 -13.35 55.13
#